data_AF-A0A1E7DUC3-F1
#
_entry.id   AF-A0A1E7DUC3-F1
#
_cell.length_a   1.000
_cell.length_b   1.000
_cell.length_c   1.000
_cell.angle_alpha   90.00
_cell.angle_beta   90.00
_cell.angle_gamma   90.00
#
_symmetry.space_group_name_H-M   'P 1'
#
loop_
_entity.id
_entity.type
_entity.pdbx_description
1 polymer ?
#
loop_
_entity_poly.entity_id
_entity_poly.type
_entity_poly.pdbx_seq_one_letter_code
_entity_poly.pdbx_strand_id
1 'polypeptide(L)'
;MRKKRRMEQEMMDLLLGFAVKDERVRLMGINGSRVNPNAPNDEFQEYNIVYEVIDMESFLHNPDWIDVFGKQLMMQTPKNMTLFPPQLGGRNAVC
;
A
#
# COMPACT_ATOMS: atom_id res chain seq x y z
N MET A 1 20.18 2.21 -18.80
CA MET A 1 19.20 3.31 -18.89
C MET A 1 18.69 3.62 -17.49
N ARG A 2 18.75 4.89 -17.03
CA ARG A 2 18.27 5.26 -15.69
C ARG A 2 16.74 5.35 -15.72
N LYS A 3 16.05 4.45 -14.99
CA LYS A 3 14.58 4.50 -14.88
C LYS A 3 14.21 5.80 -14.16
N LYS A 4 13.40 6.64 -14.80
CA LYS A 4 12.92 7.90 -14.21
C LYS A 4 12.02 7.57 -13.01
N ARG A 5 12.13 8.36 -11.93
CA ARG A 5 11.22 8.28 -10.77
C ARG A 5 9.79 8.54 -11.26
N ARG A 6 8.83 7.76 -10.76
CA ARG A 6 7.41 8.01 -11.02
C ARG A 6 7.00 9.35 -10.42
N MET A 7 6.24 10.14 -11.18
CA MET A 7 5.64 11.37 -10.67
C MET A 7 4.46 11.06 -9.75
N GLU A 8 4.02 12.03 -8.95
CA GLU A 8 2.88 11.86 -8.04
C GLU A 8 1.61 11.40 -8.77
N GLN A 9 1.29 12.02 -9.90
CA GLN A 9 0.15 11.62 -10.72
C GLN A 9 0.27 10.17 -11.19
N GLU A 10 1.45 9.74 -11.66
CA GLU A 10 1.67 8.36 -12.11
C GLU A 10 1.52 7.35 -10.97
N MET A 11 1.89 7.73 -9.74
CA MET A 11 1.67 6.92 -8.55
C MET A 11 0.17 6.84 -8.20
N MET A 12 -0.53 7.98 -8.20
CA MET A 12 -1.96 8.03 -7.88
C MET A 12 -2.80 7.27 -8.91
N ASP A 13 -2.50 7.41 -10.20
CA ASP A 13 -3.17 6.66 -11.28
C ASP A 13 -2.99 5.15 -11.11
N LEU A 14 -1.83 4.72 -10.62
CA LEU A 14 -1.55 3.30 -10.38
C LEU A 14 -2.34 2.75 -9.20
N LEU A 15 -2.38 3.51 -8.09
CA LEU A 15 -3.10 3.13 -6.88
C LEU A 15 -4.62 3.10 -7.11
N LEU A 16 -5.16 4.18 -7.69
CA LEU A 16 -6.58 4.26 -8.06
C LEU A 16 -6.93 3.23 -9.15
N GLY A 17 -6.03 3.02 -10.11
CA GLY A 17 -6.22 2.05 -11.18
C GLY A 17 -6.37 0.62 -10.67
N PHE A 18 -5.63 0.24 -9.62
CA PHE A 18 -5.84 -1.05 -8.94
C PHE A 18 -7.21 -1.10 -8.26
N ALA A 19 -7.56 -0.07 -7.46
CA ALA A 19 -8.83 0.00 -6.75
C ALA A 19 -10.06 -0.09 -7.67
N VAL A 20 -9.99 0.53 -8.85
CA VAL A 20 -11.10 0.56 -9.81
C VAL A 20 -11.22 -0.75 -10.59
N LYS A 21 -10.10 -1.43 -10.87
CA LYS A 21 -10.09 -2.65 -11.70
C LYS A 21 -10.46 -3.90 -10.91
N ASP A 22 -10.15 -3.94 -9.62
CA ASP A 22 -10.40 -5.10 -8.79
C ASP A 22 -11.77 -4.97 -8.09
N GLU A 23 -12.74 -5.76 -8.53
CA GLU A 23 -14.13 -5.73 -8.02
C GLU A 23 -14.24 -6.04 -6.52
N ARG A 24 -13.20 -6.63 -5.92
CA ARG A 24 -13.16 -6.93 -4.49
C ARG A 24 -12.89 -5.69 -3.66
N VAL A 25 -12.29 -4.65 -4.24
CA VAL A 25 -12.01 -3.37 -3.56
C VAL A 25 -13.28 -2.52 -3.53
N ARG A 26 -13.67 -2.04 -2.35
CA ARG A 26 -14.85 -1.19 -2.14
C ARG A 26 -14.49 0.27 -1.87
N LEU A 27 -13.36 0.48 -1.22
CA LEU A 27 -12.87 1.81 -0.91
C LEU A 27 -11.34 1.80 -0.86
N MET A 28 -10.74 2.85 -1.38
CA MET A 28 -9.34 3.17 -1.18
C MET A 28 -9.25 4.44 -0.33
N GLY A 29 -8.59 4.33 0.82
CA GLY A 29 -8.24 5.46 1.67
C GLY A 29 -6.76 5.82 1.54
N ILE A 30 -6.45 7.11 1.69
CA ILE A 30 -5.08 7.60 1.82
C ILE A 30 -4.93 8.33 3.15
N ASN A 31 -3.86 8.00 3.88
CA ASN A 31 -3.55 8.52 5.20
C ASN A 31 -2.15 9.14 5.23
N GLY A 32 -1.71 9.57 6.41
CA GLY A 32 -0.33 10.02 6.64
C GLY A 32 -0.05 11.45 6.21
N SER A 33 1.23 11.79 6.08
CA SER A 33 1.70 13.16 5.87
C SER A 33 1.21 13.79 4.56
N ARG A 34 1.00 12.98 3.51
CA ARG A 34 0.59 13.47 2.19
C ARG A 34 -0.82 14.10 2.17
N VAL A 35 -1.67 13.75 3.12
CA VAL A 35 -3.01 14.36 3.29
C VAL A 35 -3.09 15.29 4.50
N ASN A 36 -1.98 15.52 5.21
CA ASN A 36 -1.92 16.43 6.34
C ASN A 36 -1.49 17.82 5.86
N PRO A 37 -2.37 18.85 5.91
CA PRO A 37 -2.03 20.20 5.47
C PRO A 37 -0.92 20.86 6.30
N ASN A 38 -0.61 20.32 7.48
CA ASN A 38 0.44 20.83 8.37
C ASN A 38 1.80 20.13 8.19
N ALA A 39 1.88 19.09 7.35
CA ALA A 39 3.13 18.39 7.08
C ALA A 39 3.90 19.07 5.92
N PRO A 40 5.25 19.03 5.92
CA PRO A 40 6.03 19.47 4.78
C PRO A 40 5.64 18.69 3.52
N ASN A 41 5.39 19.38 2.42
CA ASN A 41 5.15 18.77 1.11
C ASN A 41 6.50 18.60 0.39
N ASP A 42 7.06 17.39 0.46
CA ASP A 42 8.38 17.08 -0.09
C ASP A 42 8.43 15.68 -0.74
N GLU A 43 9.58 15.37 -1.35
CA GLU A 43 9.80 14.12 -2.07
C GLU A 43 10.02 12.88 -1.19
N PHE A 44 10.07 13.05 0.13
CA PHE A 44 10.26 11.99 1.13
C PHE A 44 8.95 11.50 1.74
N GLN A 45 7.82 12.15 1.43
CA GLN A 45 6.51 11.69 1.89
C GLN A 45 6.15 10.30 1.30
N GLU A 46 5.78 9.37 2.17
CA GLU A 46 5.35 8.02 1.79
C GLU A 46 3.87 7.98 1.35
N TYR A 47 3.50 6.97 0.57
CA TYR A 47 2.11 6.67 0.24
C TYR A 47 1.56 5.68 1.26
N ASN A 48 0.69 6.16 2.16
CA ASN A 48 0.01 5.33 3.16
C ASN A 48 -1.40 5.01 2.66
N ILE A 49 -1.58 3.83 2.08
CA ILE A 49 -2.82 3.43 1.40
C ILE A 49 -3.51 2.33 2.18
N VAL A 50 -4.84 2.40 2.26
CA VAL A 50 -5.69 1.37 2.83
C VAL A 50 -6.71 0.96 1.78
N TYR A 51 -6.82 -0.34 1.49
CA TYR A 51 -7.89 -0.88 0.66
C TYR A 51 -8.88 -1.62 1.56
N GLU A 52 -10.14 -1.18 1.55
CA GLU A 52 -11.25 -1.93 2.12
C GLU A 52 -11.76 -2.91 1.08
N VAL A 53 -11.76 -4.20 1.41
CA VAL A 53 -12.06 -5.29 0.49
C VAL A 53 -13.14 -6.22 1.03
N ILE A 54 -13.92 -6.84 0.15
CA ILE A 54 -14.96 -7.81 0.55
C ILE A 54 -14.43 -9.22 0.82
N ASP A 55 -13.22 -9.53 0.33
CA ASP A 55 -12.61 -10.86 0.43
C ASP A 55 -11.12 -10.71 0.78
N MET A 56 -10.84 -10.58 2.07
CA MET A 56 -9.47 -10.40 2.58
C MET A 56 -8.61 -11.64 2.35
N GLU A 57 -9.19 -12.84 2.50
CA GLU A 57 -8.48 -14.12 2.38
C GLU A 57 -7.89 -14.32 0.98
N SER A 58 -8.57 -13.85 -0.07
CA SER A 58 -8.05 -13.93 -1.43
C SER A 58 -6.74 -13.16 -1.64
N PHE A 59 -6.55 -12.03 -0.97
CA PHE A 59 -5.32 -11.22 -1.04
C PHE A 59 -4.20 -11.79 -0.16
N LEU A 60 -4.55 -12.46 0.94
CA LEU A 60 -3.58 -13.10 1.84
C LEU A 60 -3.02 -14.40 1.26
N HIS A 61 -3.86 -15.22 0.62
CA HIS A 61 -3.44 -16.47 0.00
C HIS A 61 -2.64 -16.26 -1.29
N ASN A 62 -2.92 -15.20 -2.04
CA ASN A 62 -2.22 -14.87 -3.27
C ASN A 62 -1.69 -13.42 -3.23
N PRO A 63 -0.46 -13.20 -2.69
CA PRO A 63 0.11 -11.87 -2.52
C PRO A 63 0.59 -11.23 -3.84
N ASP A 64 0.54 -11.94 -4.97
CA ASP A 64 1.04 -11.47 -6.28
C ASP A 64 0.26 -10.24 -6.80
N TRP A 65 -0.90 -9.92 -6.22
CA TRP A 65 -1.65 -8.70 -6.54
C TRP A 65 -0.80 -7.43 -6.35
N ILE A 66 0.22 -7.46 -5.49
CA ILE A 66 1.11 -6.32 -5.23
C ILE A 66 2.06 -6.03 -6.41
N ASP A 67 2.21 -6.95 -7.36
CA ASP A 67 3.12 -6.81 -8.49
C ASP A 67 2.65 -5.75 -9.50
N VAL A 68 1.37 -5.38 -9.46
CA VAL A 68 0.83 -4.26 -10.23
C VAL A 68 1.58 -2.95 -9.94
N PHE A 69 2.18 -2.81 -8.74
CA PHE A 69 2.94 -1.62 -8.35
C PHE A 69 4.39 -1.60 -8.89
N GLY A 70 4.80 -2.66 -9.59
CA GLY A 70 6.11 -2.82 -10.19
C GLY A 70 7.14 -3.44 -9.25
N LYS A 71 8.34 -3.71 -9.80
CA LYS A 71 9.43 -4.42 -9.12
C LYS A 71 9.75 -3.82 -7.74
N GLN A 72 9.58 -4.62 -6.69
CA GLN A 72 9.92 -4.26 -5.32
C GLN A 72 11.40 -4.56 -5.06
N LEU A 73 12.07 -3.69 -4.30
CA LEU A 73 13.45 -3.95 -3.83
C LEU A 73 13.42 -4.80 -2.54
N MET A 74 12.46 -4.52 -1.67
CA MET A 74 12.22 -5.19 -0.40
C MET A 74 10.73 -5.11 -0.09
N MET A 75 10.20 -6.13 0.58
CA MET A 75 8.81 -6.21 1.03
C MET A 75 8.77 -6.83 2.43
N GLN A 76 7.88 -6.32 3.29
CA GLN A 76 7.62 -6.86 4.61
C GLN A 76 6.11 -7.01 4.80
N THR A 77 5.70 -8.11 5.41
CA THR A 77 4.30 -8.38 5.76
C THR A 77 4.22 -8.61 7.27
N PRO A 78 3.96 -7.56 8.07
CA PRO A 78 4.06 -7.63 9.53
C PRO A 78 3.29 -8.77 10.18
N LYS A 79 2.13 -9.11 9.63
CA LYS A 79 1.31 -10.22 10.13
C LYS A 79 1.77 -11.61 9.72
N ASN A 80 2.74 -11.71 8.82
CA ASN A 80 3.32 -12.96 8.32
C ASN A 80 4.81 -13.08 8.70
N MET A 81 5.24 -12.48 9.81
CA MET A 81 6.61 -12.57 10.32
C MET A 81 6.73 -13.53 11.50
N THR A 82 7.76 -14.39 11.50
CA THR A 82 8.07 -15.30 12.62
C THR A 82 8.79 -14.59 13.76
N LEU A 83 9.71 -13.66 13.45
CA LEU A 83 10.54 -12.97 14.45
C LEU A 83 9.73 -12.01 15.34
N PHE A 84 8.66 -11.44 14.80
CA PHE A 84 7.76 -10.53 15.51
C PHE A 84 6.32 -11.00 15.29
N PRO A 85 5.74 -11.80 16.20
CA PRO A 85 4.42 -12.36 16.00
C PRO A 85 3.34 -11.25 15.96
N PRO A 86 2.29 -11.40 15.14
CA PRO A 86 1.22 -10.42 15.04
C PRO A 86 0.50 -10.25 16.38
N GLN A 87 0.30 -9.00 16.79
CA GLN A 87 -0.39 -8.64 18.04
C GLN A 87 -1.44 -7.57 17.73
N LEU A 88 -2.70 -7.82 18.10
CA LEU A 88 -3.77 -6.82 18.03
C LEU A 88 -3.40 -5.61 18.90
N GLY A 89 -3.40 -4.42 18.31
CA GLY A 89 -3.02 -3.17 19.00
C GLY A 89 -1.51 -2.94 19.18
N GLY A 90 -0.66 -3.85 18.70
CA GLY A 90 0.80 -3.65 18.68
C GLY A 90 1.27 -2.84 17.46
N ARG A 91 2.54 -2.41 17.47
CA ARG A 91 3.16 -1.69 16.33
C ARG A 91 3.13 -2.47 15.01
N ASN A 92 2.92 -3.78 15.07
CA ASN A 92 2.88 -4.70 13.93
C ASN A 92 1.44 -5.09 13.52
N ALA A 93 0.43 -4.33 13.97
CA ALA A 93 -0.99 -4.65 13.76
C ALA A 93 -1.54 -4.23 12.38
N VAL A 94 -0.74 -3.55 11.55
CA VAL A 94 -1.15 -3.07 10.23
C VAL A 94 -1.01 -4.21 9.21
N CYS A 95 -2.09 -4.48 8.48
CA CYS A 95 -2.08 -5.33 7.28
C CYS A 95 -1.55 -4.52 6.10
#